data_AF-A0A1G0FKZ1-F1
#
_entry.id   AF-A0A1G0FKZ1-F1
#
_cell.length_a   1.000
_cell.length_b   1.000
_cell.length_c   1.000
_cell.angle_alpha   90.00
_cell.angle_beta   90.00
_cell.angle_gamma   90.00
#
_symmetry.space_group_name_H-M   'P 1'
#
loop_
_entity.id
_entity.type
_entity.pdbx_description
1 polymer ?
#
loop_
_entity_poly.entity_id
_entity_poly.type
_entity_poly.pdbx_seq_one_letter_code
_entity_poly.pdbx_strand_id
1 'polypeptide(L)'
;MSRLIDAHRPGPGLVPALRSQKRRQDKIERATREGDQTITRVQVVGSPVDLSGFIQESDADWVDLTDGGATVLHSHAGGGGTLLLSSLATQTLVAADDIAVTDGTPITPIDSASAITLTSQPTIAAGRNGQIAYIVNVGAYNIILQDVNALGGSLLRLTANTLTIQPGGTLKVRYDSTIGFWIETAILNPQTFTPSISGFTIDSSSADTREVAAAATADAVPDFDLTYVGTPSACSIDIDAGGGEINAGDYPIAVPSPFLTLNSGTTPPSKAFYRGTSVAQVRTFTATATVAGSGGLTRQCTVTYINRRYMGPSAETAALTTAQVLGLDATAAGESGLSTIRTGSFSDIDTGAGEYIWYAYRAALGAGIYFTIEGEVAGFTEKQTALSHANDYGFVEDFRTWRSDLANIGDNKDVVVATSLGTNRFYMGPSTDTDPISNANILALDDTADGESGLYSSQPRTWSAIKIEAGEYLWYCHPDRVADLATIKDGTTGFAIAGSYRTNVEHTNQYGYVETYRCWRSDNPGIYPSGENIVVT
;
A
#
# COMPACT_ATOMS: atom_id res chain seq x y z
N MET A 1 36.41 7.94 -35.58
CA MET A 1 35.06 8.42 -35.96
C MET A 1 34.34 8.84 -34.70
N SER A 2 34.19 10.14 -34.48
CA SER A 2 33.50 10.72 -33.33
C SER A 2 32.00 10.72 -33.57
N ARG A 3 31.23 10.02 -32.74
CA ARG A 3 29.79 10.24 -32.59
C ARG A 3 29.48 10.51 -31.12
N LEU A 4 29.34 11.80 -30.86
CA LEU A 4 28.58 12.46 -29.79
C LEU A 4 27.49 11.57 -29.16
N ILE A 5 27.55 11.40 -27.84
CA ILE A 5 26.36 11.33 -27.00
C ILE A 5 26.52 12.38 -25.90
N ASP A 6 25.79 13.47 -26.09
CA ASP A 6 25.64 14.59 -25.17
C ASP A 6 24.91 14.16 -23.89
N ALA A 7 25.41 14.69 -22.78
CA ALA A 7 24.78 14.66 -21.48
C ALA A 7 23.36 15.26 -21.53
N HIS A 8 22.39 14.52 -20.99
CA HIS A 8 21.01 14.95 -20.87
C HIS A 8 20.87 16.03 -19.77
N ARG A 9 21.21 17.28 -20.12
CA ARG A 9 20.76 18.45 -19.36
C ARG A 9 19.23 18.56 -19.49
N PRO A 10 18.48 18.71 -18.39
CA PRO A 10 17.05 18.97 -18.47
C PRO A 10 16.83 20.25 -19.26
N GLY A 11 16.08 20.13 -20.36
CA GLY A 11 15.81 21.23 -21.27
C GLY A 11 15.10 22.41 -20.57
N PRO A 12 15.22 23.63 -21.11
CA PRO A 12 14.67 24.87 -20.54
C PRO A 12 13.13 24.95 -20.46
N GLY A 13 12.43 23.83 -20.69
CA GLY A 13 10.96 23.73 -20.73
C GLY A 13 10.28 23.31 -19.43
N LEU A 14 11.01 22.87 -18.39
CA LEU A 14 10.42 22.45 -17.11
C LEU A 14 10.28 23.58 -16.07
N VAL A 15 11.06 24.65 -16.21
CA VAL A 15 10.99 25.83 -15.34
C VAL A 15 9.68 26.63 -15.49
N PRO A 16 9.05 26.76 -16.68
CA PRO A 16 7.77 27.45 -16.82
C PRO A 16 6.59 26.73 -16.13
N ALA A 17 6.58 25.39 -16.11
CA ALA A 17 5.49 24.61 -15.53
C ALA A 17 5.46 24.73 -13.99
N LEU A 18 6.62 24.66 -13.34
CA LEU A 18 6.75 24.87 -11.90
C LEU A 18 6.47 26.33 -11.50
N ARG A 19 6.86 27.31 -12.33
CA ARG A 19 6.50 28.73 -12.11
C ARG A 19 5.00 28.98 -12.29
N SER A 20 4.32 28.23 -13.15
CA SER A 20 2.87 28.30 -13.37
C SER A 20 2.09 27.73 -12.17
N GLN A 21 2.53 26.59 -11.62
CA GLN A 21 1.91 26.03 -10.42
C GLN A 21 2.10 26.92 -9.20
N LYS A 22 3.30 27.47 -8.98
CA LYS A 22 3.54 28.42 -7.90
C LYS A 22 2.68 29.69 -8.03
N ARG A 23 2.54 30.25 -9.24
CA ARG A 23 1.63 31.39 -9.49
C ARG A 23 0.15 31.05 -9.24
N ARG A 24 -0.28 29.81 -9.49
CA ARG A 24 -1.65 29.37 -9.17
C ARG A 24 -1.85 29.25 -7.67
N GLN A 25 -0.87 28.71 -6.96
CA GLN A 25 -0.91 28.57 -5.50
C GLN A 25 -0.90 29.94 -4.81
N ASP A 26 -0.01 30.85 -5.22
CA ASP A 26 0.03 32.23 -4.70
C ASP A 26 -1.28 32.99 -4.98
N LYS A 27 -1.95 32.72 -6.11
CA LYS A 27 -3.24 33.34 -6.45
C LYS A 27 -4.38 32.79 -5.59
N ILE A 28 -4.35 31.51 -5.22
CA ILE A 28 -5.32 30.89 -4.31
C ILE A 28 -5.11 31.44 -2.90
N GLU A 29 -3.86 31.47 -2.41
CA GLU A 29 -3.54 32.00 -1.07
C GLU A 29 -3.90 33.50 -0.92
N ARG A 30 -3.75 34.28 -2.01
CA ARG A 30 -4.18 35.69 -2.04
C ARG A 30 -5.70 35.84 -2.04
N ALA A 31 -6.42 35.01 -2.79
CA ALA A 31 -7.89 35.02 -2.79
C ALA A 31 -8.48 34.60 -1.44
N THR A 32 -7.83 33.68 -0.72
CA THR A 32 -8.26 33.27 0.63
C THR A 32 -7.99 34.36 1.67
N ARG A 33 -6.90 35.14 1.55
CA ARG A 33 -6.64 36.29 2.44
C ARG A 33 -7.53 37.50 2.16
N GLU A 34 -7.97 37.68 0.91
CA GLU A 34 -8.87 38.78 0.52
C GLU A 34 -10.36 38.43 0.76
N GLY A 35 -10.71 37.15 0.84
CA GLY A 35 -12.08 36.68 1.11
C GLY A 35 -12.52 36.73 2.58
N ASP A 36 -11.60 36.93 3.52
CA ASP A 36 -11.86 36.93 4.97
C ASP A 36 -12.10 38.34 5.55
N GLN A 37 -12.24 39.37 4.70
CA GLN A 37 -12.51 40.75 5.14
C GLN A 37 -13.91 41.27 4.80
N THR A 38 -14.78 40.45 4.22
CA THR A 38 -16.10 40.90 3.72
C THR A 38 -17.28 40.38 4.52
N ILE A 39 -17.11 39.99 5.79
CA ILE A 39 -18.24 39.73 6.70
C ILE A 39 -17.99 40.36 8.08
N THR A 40 -17.61 41.64 8.14
CA THR A 40 -17.79 42.43 9.38
C THR A 40 -17.92 43.92 9.11
N ARG A 41 -18.94 44.34 8.34
CA ARG A 41 -19.55 45.66 8.50
C ARG A 41 -20.90 45.74 7.80
N VAL A 42 -21.96 45.33 8.49
CA VAL A 42 -23.29 45.88 8.19
C VAL A 42 -23.27 47.31 8.68
N GLN A 43 -22.81 48.21 7.82
CA GLN A 43 -22.98 49.64 8.00
C GLN A 43 -24.45 49.91 7.74
N VAL A 44 -25.22 50.12 8.82
CA VAL A 44 -26.60 50.62 8.76
C VAL A 44 -26.54 52.01 8.11
N VAL A 45 -26.70 52.05 6.79
CA VAL A 45 -26.92 53.29 6.06
C VAL A 45 -28.38 53.65 6.33
N GLY A 46 -28.58 54.67 7.16
CA GLY A 46 -29.88 55.25 7.46
C GLY A 46 -30.50 55.91 6.22
N SER A 47 -30.98 55.10 5.28
CA SER A 47 -32.04 55.53 4.39
C SER A 47 -33.33 55.49 5.21
N PRO A 48 -34.13 56.57 5.26
CA PRO A 48 -35.45 56.51 5.86
C PRO A 48 -36.23 55.41 5.12
N VAL A 49 -36.56 54.35 5.84
CA VAL A 49 -37.57 53.40 5.38
C VAL A 49 -38.86 54.20 5.28
N ASP A 50 -39.39 54.32 4.08
CA ASP A 50 -40.71 54.88 3.87
C ASP A 50 -41.73 53.96 4.54
N LEU A 51 -42.15 54.37 5.74
CA LEU A 51 -43.12 53.65 6.56
C LEU A 51 -44.55 53.81 6.06
N SER A 52 -44.79 54.51 4.93
CA SER A 52 -46.13 54.65 4.34
C SER A 52 -46.71 53.34 3.76
N GLY A 53 -45.92 52.25 3.76
CA GLY A 53 -46.37 50.91 3.37
C GLY A 53 -46.53 49.91 4.53
N PHE A 54 -46.27 50.30 5.78
CA PHE A 54 -46.49 49.43 6.93
C PHE A 54 -47.81 49.76 7.61
N ILE A 55 -48.76 48.84 7.47
CA ILE A 55 -50.03 48.76 8.19
C ILE A 55 -49.72 48.88 9.69
N GLN A 56 -50.25 49.90 10.35
CA GLN A 56 -50.06 50.08 11.79
C GLN A 56 -51.02 49.13 12.50
N GLU A 57 -50.63 48.49 13.61
CA GLU A 57 -51.55 47.60 14.35
C GLU A 57 -52.82 48.30 14.88
N SER A 58 -52.95 49.62 14.70
CA SER A 58 -54.16 50.42 14.95
C SER A 58 -55.04 50.68 13.72
N ASP A 59 -54.58 50.44 12.48
CA ASP A 59 -55.43 50.46 11.27
C ASP A 59 -55.84 49.02 10.91
N ALA A 60 -56.65 48.47 11.78
CA ALA A 60 -57.30 47.20 11.56
C ALA A 60 -58.40 47.35 10.48
N ASP A 61 -58.01 47.61 9.24
CA ASP A 61 -58.82 47.31 8.06
C ASP A 61 -58.79 45.78 7.89
N TRP A 62 -59.50 45.09 8.79
CA TRP A 62 -59.93 43.73 8.51
C TRP A 62 -60.77 43.83 7.25
N VAL A 63 -60.22 43.38 6.12
CA VAL A 63 -61.04 43.05 4.96
C VAL A 63 -61.96 41.95 5.43
N ASP A 64 -63.15 42.39 5.82
CA ASP A 64 -64.27 41.55 6.12
C ASP A 64 -64.71 40.90 4.80
N LEU A 65 -64.22 39.69 4.57
CA LEU A 65 -64.68 38.82 3.49
C LEU A 65 -65.97 38.09 3.88
N THR A 66 -66.73 38.56 4.87
CA THR A 66 -68.03 37.99 5.18
C THR A 66 -69.10 38.44 4.19
N ASP A 67 -69.80 37.42 3.73
CA ASP A 67 -71.07 37.41 3.05
C ASP A 67 -72.13 38.29 3.72
N GLY A 68 -72.23 39.56 3.30
CA GLY A 68 -73.50 40.29 3.32
C GLY A 68 -74.17 40.47 4.69
N GLY A 69 -73.40 40.68 5.77
CA GLY A 69 -73.93 41.27 7.00
C GLY A 69 -74.53 40.30 8.03
N ALA A 70 -74.08 39.05 8.09
CA ALA A 70 -74.39 38.16 9.21
C ALA A 70 -73.32 38.28 10.31
N THR A 71 -73.63 38.96 11.43
CA THR A 71 -72.71 39.12 12.58
C THR A 71 -72.67 37.90 13.52
N VAL A 72 -72.85 36.70 12.99
CA VAL A 72 -72.59 35.47 13.76
C VAL A 72 -71.15 35.07 13.47
N LEU A 73 -70.36 34.78 14.50
CA LEU A 73 -68.99 34.29 14.34
C LEU A 73 -69.02 32.97 13.55
N HIS A 74 -68.80 33.03 12.24
CA HIS A 74 -68.54 31.83 11.44
C HIS A 74 -67.12 31.41 11.74
N SER A 75 -66.89 30.71 12.87
CA SER A 75 -65.75 29.82 12.94
C SER A 75 -65.98 28.81 11.82
N HIS A 76 -65.27 28.95 10.70
CA HIS A 76 -64.96 27.78 9.92
C HIS A 76 -64.24 26.88 10.92
N ALA A 77 -64.94 25.85 11.42
CA ALA A 77 -64.27 24.68 11.94
C ALA A 77 -63.34 24.30 10.80
N GLY A 78 -62.05 24.69 10.91
CA GLY A 78 -61.09 24.57 9.82
C GLY A 78 -61.27 23.18 9.28
N GLY A 79 -61.75 23.08 8.04
CA GLY A 79 -62.19 21.82 7.45
C GLY A 79 -61.10 20.82 7.75
N GLY A 80 -61.44 19.84 8.61
CA GLY A 80 -60.48 19.13 9.45
C GLY A 80 -59.26 18.81 8.64
N GLY A 81 -58.12 19.41 8.97
CA GLY A 81 -56.89 19.30 8.20
C GLY A 81 -56.70 17.84 7.87
N THR A 82 -57.02 17.48 6.62
CA THR A 82 -56.99 16.09 6.18
C THR A 82 -55.54 15.73 6.38
N LEU A 83 -55.26 14.90 7.38
CA LEU A 83 -53.94 14.35 7.57
C LEU A 83 -53.61 13.71 6.22
N LEU A 84 -52.77 14.38 5.45
CA LEU A 84 -52.42 13.98 4.07
C LEU A 84 -51.84 12.56 4.05
N LEU A 85 -51.46 12.07 5.23
CA LEU A 85 -51.11 10.71 5.56
C LEU A 85 -51.75 10.37 6.92
N SER A 86 -52.98 9.87 6.96
CA SER A 86 -53.45 9.19 8.17
C SER A 86 -52.53 7.99 8.43
N SER A 87 -52.08 7.81 9.67
CA SER A 87 -51.30 6.63 10.04
C SER A 87 -52.18 5.39 9.86
N LEU A 88 -51.94 4.63 8.80
CA LEU A 88 -52.59 3.33 8.62
C LEU A 88 -51.99 2.34 9.62
N ALA A 89 -52.84 1.46 10.15
CA ALA A 89 -52.38 0.35 10.97
C ALA A 89 -51.47 -0.56 10.11
N THR A 90 -50.39 -1.06 10.71
CA THR A 90 -49.52 -2.05 10.05
C THR A 90 -50.30 -3.34 9.83
N GLN A 91 -50.27 -3.85 8.60
CA GLN A 91 -50.85 -5.14 8.26
C GLN A 91 -49.81 -6.25 8.47
N THR A 92 -50.07 -7.13 9.43
CA THR A 92 -49.27 -8.35 9.62
C THR A 92 -49.70 -9.43 8.66
N LEU A 93 -48.79 -9.78 7.75
CA LEU A 93 -49.01 -10.75 6.69
C LEU A 93 -48.55 -12.15 7.10
N VAL A 94 -49.34 -13.15 6.72
CA VAL A 94 -48.87 -14.51 6.45
C VAL A 94 -48.82 -14.77 4.94
N ALA A 95 -48.22 -15.89 4.52
CA ALA A 95 -47.99 -16.18 3.10
C ALA A 95 -49.26 -16.13 2.23
N ALA A 96 -50.44 -16.48 2.77
CA ALA A 96 -51.69 -16.51 2.02
C ALA A 96 -52.46 -15.18 2.02
N ASP A 97 -52.00 -14.15 2.72
CA ASP A 97 -52.71 -12.88 2.85
C ASP A 97 -52.49 -11.95 1.65
N ASP A 98 -53.56 -11.30 1.22
CA ASP A 98 -53.49 -10.20 0.26
C ASP A 98 -53.00 -8.92 0.96
N ILE A 99 -52.31 -8.02 0.25
CA ILE A 99 -51.94 -6.70 0.76
C ILE A 99 -53.10 -5.72 0.57
N ALA A 100 -53.56 -5.13 1.68
CA ALA A 100 -54.69 -4.20 1.70
C ALA A 100 -54.28 -2.78 1.28
N VAL A 101 -54.41 -2.46 -0.01
CA VAL A 101 -54.23 -1.10 -0.54
C VAL A 101 -55.56 -0.35 -0.52
N THR A 102 -55.61 0.74 0.26
CA THR A 102 -56.81 1.60 0.36
C THR A 102 -56.69 2.80 -0.58
N ASP A 103 -57.77 3.10 -1.29
CA ASP A 103 -57.81 4.24 -2.20
C ASP A 103 -57.70 5.58 -1.46
N GLY A 104 -56.91 6.51 -2.01
CA GLY A 104 -56.61 7.79 -1.37
C GLY A 104 -55.55 7.76 -0.26
N THR A 105 -55.05 6.57 0.14
CA THR A 105 -53.95 6.41 1.11
C THR A 105 -52.80 5.65 0.46
N PRO A 106 -51.80 6.36 -0.08
CA PRO A 106 -50.79 5.73 -0.92
C PRO A 106 -49.76 4.92 -0.12
N ILE A 107 -49.71 4.97 1.22
CA ILE A 107 -48.71 4.23 2.02
C ILE A 107 -49.38 3.03 2.70
N THR A 108 -48.91 1.82 2.42
CA THR A 108 -49.38 0.58 3.05
C THR A 108 -48.24 -0.03 3.88
N PRO A 109 -48.20 0.20 5.20
CA PRO A 109 -47.23 -0.44 6.08
C PRO A 109 -47.59 -1.92 6.28
N ILE A 110 -46.63 -2.80 6.03
CA ILE A 110 -46.76 -4.26 6.20
C ILE A 110 -45.64 -4.80 7.08
N ASP A 111 -45.93 -5.87 7.83
CA ASP A 111 -44.92 -6.67 8.52
C ASP A 111 -45.25 -8.17 8.43
N SER A 112 -44.37 -9.01 8.95
CA SER A 112 -44.57 -10.46 9.01
C SER A 112 -43.84 -11.04 10.23
N ALA A 113 -44.28 -12.20 10.72
CA ALA A 113 -43.66 -12.87 11.87
C ALA A 113 -42.39 -13.67 11.51
N SER A 114 -42.16 -13.92 10.22
CA SER A 114 -40.98 -14.60 9.65
C SER A 114 -40.75 -14.13 8.22
N ALA A 115 -39.66 -14.58 7.59
CA ALA A 115 -39.53 -14.41 6.14
C ALA A 115 -40.66 -15.20 5.43
N ILE A 116 -41.37 -14.55 4.51
CA ILE A 116 -42.51 -15.15 3.79
C ILE A 116 -42.42 -14.87 2.29
N THR A 117 -42.97 -15.78 1.50
CA THR A 117 -43.31 -15.55 0.09
C THR A 117 -44.82 -15.49 0.00
N LEU A 118 -45.37 -14.38 -0.52
CA LEU A 118 -46.81 -14.23 -0.68
C LEU A 118 -47.31 -15.11 -1.83
N THR A 119 -48.30 -15.94 -1.52
CA THR A 119 -48.98 -16.89 -2.42
C THR A 119 -50.44 -16.51 -2.66
N SER A 120 -50.89 -15.37 -2.14
CA SER A 120 -52.22 -14.77 -2.32
C SER A 120 -52.53 -14.40 -3.78
N GLN A 121 -53.76 -14.69 -4.23
CA GLN A 121 -54.28 -14.41 -5.57
C GLN A 121 -55.67 -13.74 -5.46
N PRO A 122 -55.78 -12.41 -5.62
CA PRO A 122 -54.72 -11.47 -5.98
C PRO A 122 -53.78 -11.13 -4.82
N THR A 123 -52.53 -10.78 -5.10
CA THR A 123 -51.61 -10.31 -4.06
C THR A 123 -51.95 -8.88 -3.63
N ILE A 124 -52.49 -8.07 -4.54
CA ILE A 124 -53.12 -6.79 -4.24
C ILE A 124 -54.40 -6.74 -5.07
N ALA A 125 -55.55 -6.47 -4.44
CA ALA A 125 -56.81 -6.29 -5.16
C ALA A 125 -56.70 -5.22 -6.26
N ALA A 126 -57.48 -5.36 -7.33
CA ALA A 126 -57.48 -4.39 -8.45
C ALA A 126 -57.75 -2.96 -7.98
N GLY A 127 -56.91 -2.02 -8.41
CA GLY A 127 -57.03 -0.59 -8.06
C GLY A 127 -57.83 0.23 -9.07
N ARG A 128 -57.84 1.55 -8.89
CA ARG A 128 -58.26 2.51 -9.94
C ARG A 128 -57.11 2.77 -10.91
N ASN A 129 -57.42 3.05 -12.18
CA ASN A 129 -56.39 3.33 -13.16
C ASN A 129 -55.49 4.50 -12.71
N GLY A 130 -54.18 4.29 -12.66
CA GLY A 130 -53.20 5.26 -12.18
C GLY A 130 -53.05 5.34 -10.66
N GLN A 131 -53.77 4.55 -9.87
CA GLN A 131 -53.61 4.51 -8.42
C GLN A 131 -52.18 4.08 -8.05
N ILE A 132 -51.56 4.78 -7.10
CA ILE A 132 -50.19 4.51 -6.62
C ILE A 132 -50.27 3.95 -5.20
N ALA A 133 -49.47 2.92 -4.93
CA ALA A 133 -49.22 2.40 -3.59
C ALA A 133 -47.72 2.30 -3.30
N TYR A 134 -47.34 2.66 -2.08
CA TYR A 134 -46.02 2.52 -1.46
C TYR A 134 -46.16 1.47 -0.36
N ILE A 135 -45.73 0.25 -0.67
CA ILE A 135 -45.73 -0.87 0.25
C ILE A 135 -44.44 -0.78 1.04
N VAL A 136 -44.56 -0.52 2.35
CA VAL A 136 -43.41 -0.30 3.24
C VAL A 136 -43.31 -1.48 4.19
N ASN A 137 -42.23 -2.24 4.10
CA ASN A 137 -41.97 -3.30 5.07
C ASN A 137 -41.41 -2.66 6.36
N VAL A 138 -42.26 -2.52 7.36
CA VAL A 138 -41.90 -1.98 8.68
C VAL A 138 -41.48 -3.09 9.66
N GLY A 139 -41.54 -4.36 9.23
CA GLY A 139 -41.16 -5.53 10.01
C GLY A 139 -39.66 -5.86 9.95
N ALA A 140 -39.27 -6.91 10.68
CA ALA A 140 -37.89 -7.37 10.80
C ALA A 140 -37.47 -8.42 9.75
N TYR A 141 -38.41 -8.91 8.94
CA TYR A 141 -38.16 -10.02 8.03
C TYR A 141 -38.44 -9.65 6.57
N ASN A 142 -37.78 -10.36 5.65
CA ASN A 142 -37.99 -10.20 4.21
C ASN A 142 -39.41 -10.65 3.81
N ILE A 143 -40.07 -9.86 2.97
CA ILE A 143 -41.36 -10.21 2.36
C ILE A 143 -41.14 -10.33 0.85
N ILE A 144 -41.43 -11.50 0.29
CA ILE A 144 -41.18 -11.83 -1.11
C ILE A 144 -42.52 -11.82 -1.88
N LEU A 145 -42.64 -10.93 -2.85
CA LEU A 145 -43.77 -10.87 -3.78
C LEU A 145 -43.52 -11.71 -5.02
N GLN A 146 -44.58 -12.20 -5.65
CA GLN A 146 -44.49 -13.00 -6.87
C GLN A 146 -45.18 -12.29 -8.05
N ASP A 147 -44.45 -12.14 -9.16
CA ASP A 147 -45.02 -11.67 -10.43
C ASP A 147 -46.10 -12.64 -10.92
N VAL A 148 -47.03 -12.16 -11.75
CA VAL A 148 -48.09 -13.04 -12.29
C VAL A 148 -47.54 -14.21 -13.13
N ASN A 149 -46.33 -14.09 -13.68
CA ASN A 149 -45.67 -15.21 -14.37
C ASN A 149 -45.18 -16.30 -13.40
N ALA A 150 -44.98 -15.98 -12.13
CA ALA A 150 -44.58 -16.93 -11.08
C ALA A 150 -45.78 -17.42 -10.24
N LEU A 151 -46.74 -16.53 -9.97
CA LEU A 151 -47.98 -16.82 -9.25
C LEU A 151 -49.15 -16.29 -10.09
N GLY A 152 -49.71 -17.16 -10.94
CA GLY A 152 -50.86 -16.82 -11.77
C GLY A 152 -51.98 -16.21 -10.93
N GLY A 153 -52.53 -15.07 -11.33
CA GLY A 153 -53.56 -14.36 -10.57
C GLY A 153 -53.06 -13.39 -9.50
N SER A 154 -51.75 -13.21 -9.28
CA SER A 154 -51.22 -12.23 -8.31
C SER A 154 -51.61 -10.78 -8.58
N LEU A 155 -51.95 -10.46 -9.84
CA LEU A 155 -52.16 -9.10 -10.37
C LEU A 155 -50.92 -8.19 -10.26
N LEU A 156 -49.72 -8.74 -10.11
CA LEU A 156 -48.47 -7.98 -10.07
C LEU A 156 -47.70 -8.11 -11.40
N ARG A 157 -47.12 -6.99 -11.84
CA ARG A 157 -46.09 -6.92 -12.90
C ARG A 157 -44.82 -6.32 -12.32
N LEU A 158 -43.88 -7.20 -11.98
CA LEU A 158 -42.63 -6.87 -11.30
C LEU A 158 -41.45 -6.96 -12.28
N THR A 159 -40.32 -6.35 -11.91
CA THR A 159 -39.07 -6.39 -12.69
C THR A 159 -38.40 -7.77 -12.67
N ALA A 160 -38.83 -8.67 -11.78
CA ALA A 160 -38.38 -10.05 -11.66
C ALA A 160 -39.56 -10.97 -11.28
N ASN A 161 -39.44 -12.29 -11.55
CA ASN A 161 -40.46 -13.28 -11.19
C ASN A 161 -40.81 -13.30 -9.69
N THR A 162 -39.84 -12.92 -8.85
CA THR A 162 -40.02 -12.68 -7.42
C THR A 162 -39.27 -11.42 -7.02
N LEU A 163 -39.86 -10.60 -6.16
CA LEU A 163 -39.26 -9.35 -5.67
C LEU A 163 -39.26 -9.34 -4.14
N THR A 164 -38.10 -9.12 -3.52
CA THR A 164 -37.98 -9.07 -2.06
C THR A 164 -38.02 -7.63 -1.56
N ILE A 165 -38.94 -7.32 -0.65
CA ILE A 165 -38.94 -6.10 0.14
C ILE A 165 -38.20 -6.41 1.45
N GLN A 166 -36.99 -5.89 1.60
CA GLN A 166 -36.19 -6.08 2.82
C GLN A 166 -36.80 -5.29 3.99
N PRO A 167 -36.41 -5.56 5.25
CA PRO A 167 -36.75 -4.70 6.39
C PRO A 167 -36.43 -3.23 6.12
N GLY A 168 -37.40 -2.34 6.31
CA GLY A 168 -37.31 -0.91 5.96
C GLY A 168 -37.42 -0.61 4.46
N GLY A 169 -37.57 -1.64 3.63
CA GLY A 169 -37.75 -1.54 2.19
C GLY A 169 -39.09 -0.91 1.80
N THR A 170 -39.09 -0.15 0.71
CA THR A 170 -40.29 0.45 0.12
C THR A 170 -40.41 0.04 -1.35
N LEU A 171 -41.53 -0.56 -1.70
CA LEU A 171 -41.92 -0.85 -3.07
C LEU A 171 -43.00 0.14 -3.53
N LYS A 172 -42.78 0.78 -4.68
CA LYS A 172 -43.78 1.64 -5.32
C LYS A 172 -44.40 0.94 -6.51
N VAL A 173 -45.72 0.76 -6.49
CA VAL A 173 -46.50 0.19 -7.59
C VAL A 173 -47.55 1.19 -8.10
N ARG A 174 -47.94 1.06 -9.38
CA ARG A 174 -49.02 1.80 -10.02
C ARG A 174 -50.00 0.84 -10.68
N TYR A 175 -51.28 0.92 -10.36
CA TYR A 175 -52.30 0.11 -11.03
C TYR A 175 -52.59 0.65 -12.44
N ASP A 176 -52.66 -0.24 -13.42
CA ASP A 176 -53.00 0.08 -14.80
C ASP A 176 -54.18 -0.80 -15.24
N SER A 177 -55.35 -0.19 -15.39
CA SER A 177 -56.59 -0.92 -15.69
C SER A 177 -56.63 -1.45 -17.12
N THR A 178 -55.81 -0.93 -18.03
CA THR A 178 -55.77 -1.40 -19.42
C THR A 178 -55.20 -2.81 -19.50
N ILE A 179 -54.19 -3.10 -18.67
CA ILE A 179 -53.60 -4.44 -18.58
C ILE A 179 -54.10 -5.23 -17.36
N GLY A 180 -54.73 -4.58 -16.38
CA GLY A 180 -55.31 -5.22 -15.19
C GLY A 180 -54.27 -5.60 -14.13
N PHE A 181 -53.16 -4.85 -14.02
CA PHE A 181 -52.05 -5.19 -13.12
C PHE A 181 -51.55 -3.98 -12.31
N TRP A 182 -51.01 -4.26 -11.13
CA TRP A 182 -50.10 -3.36 -10.40
C TRP A 182 -48.70 -3.49 -10.96
N ILE A 183 -48.19 -2.41 -11.54
CA ILE A 183 -46.88 -2.35 -12.19
C ILE A 183 -45.87 -1.79 -11.19
N GLU A 184 -44.76 -2.49 -10.98
CA GLU A 184 -43.60 -1.94 -10.26
C GLU A 184 -43.08 -0.68 -10.95
N THR A 185 -42.86 0.38 -10.18
CA THR A 185 -42.29 1.64 -10.67
C THR A 185 -41.01 2.03 -9.95
N ALA A 186 -40.76 1.53 -8.74
CA ALA A 186 -39.51 1.68 -8.01
C ALA A 186 -39.43 0.70 -6.84
N ILE A 187 -38.22 0.27 -6.48
CA ILE A 187 -37.92 -0.39 -5.22
C ILE A 187 -36.75 0.31 -4.54
N LEU A 188 -36.91 0.61 -3.25
CA LEU A 188 -35.86 1.13 -2.38
C LEU A 188 -35.70 0.14 -1.23
N ASN A 189 -34.70 -0.73 -1.31
CA ASN A 189 -34.28 -1.55 -0.18
C ASN A 189 -33.09 -0.85 0.50
N PRO A 190 -33.17 -0.50 1.80
CA PRO A 190 -32.02 -0.04 2.55
C PRO A 190 -30.89 -1.05 2.40
N GLN A 191 -29.68 -0.61 2.06
CA GLN A 191 -28.56 -1.53 2.08
C GLN A 191 -28.35 -2.02 3.52
N THR A 192 -28.52 -3.33 3.70
CA THR A 192 -28.16 -3.99 4.94
C THR A 192 -26.64 -4.09 4.97
N PHE A 193 -26.01 -3.25 5.77
CA PHE A 193 -24.59 -3.38 6.05
C PHE A 193 -24.41 -4.29 7.26
N THR A 194 -23.42 -5.18 7.22
CA THR A 194 -23.00 -5.93 8.41
C THR A 194 -22.08 -5.02 9.23
N PRO A 195 -22.48 -4.62 10.45
CA PRO A 195 -21.65 -3.73 11.26
C PRO A 195 -20.29 -4.36 11.55
N SER A 196 -19.21 -3.61 11.33
CA SER A 196 -17.85 -4.11 11.52
C SER A 196 -16.85 -2.98 11.74
N ILE A 197 -15.69 -3.35 12.29
CA ILE A 197 -14.47 -2.55 12.19
C ILE A 197 -13.78 -2.99 10.88
N SER A 198 -13.83 -2.16 9.84
CA SER A 198 -13.26 -2.47 8.52
C SER A 198 -11.75 -2.30 8.46
N GLY A 199 -11.18 -1.42 9.29
CA GLY A 199 -9.74 -1.17 9.36
C GLY A 199 -9.29 -0.77 10.75
N PHE A 200 -8.07 -1.18 11.10
CA PHE A 200 -7.39 -0.83 12.33
C PHE A 200 -5.88 -0.82 12.05
N THR A 201 -5.22 0.30 12.32
CA THR A 201 -3.79 0.49 12.12
C THR A 201 -3.13 1.10 13.34
N ILE A 202 -1.84 0.80 13.51
CA ILE A 202 -0.92 1.45 14.43
C ILE A 202 0.15 2.17 13.61
N ASP A 203 0.37 3.46 13.87
CA ASP A 203 1.32 4.32 13.15
C ASP A 203 1.16 4.20 11.62
N SER A 204 -0.09 4.22 11.15
CA SER A 204 -0.48 4.03 9.73
C SER A 204 -0.21 2.64 9.12
N SER A 205 0.18 1.63 9.90
CA SER A 205 0.40 0.25 9.44
C SER A 205 -0.56 -0.74 10.10
N SER A 206 -0.99 -1.77 9.36
CA SER A 206 -1.78 -2.89 9.92
C SER A 206 -0.89 -4.01 10.48
N ALA A 207 0.39 -4.01 10.12
CA ALA A 207 1.42 -4.93 10.58
C ALA A 207 2.76 -4.18 10.61
N ASP A 208 3.04 -3.57 11.75
CA ASP A 208 4.26 -2.77 11.93
C ASP A 208 5.43 -3.65 12.37
N THR A 209 6.64 -3.20 12.06
CA THR A 209 7.88 -3.87 12.44
C THR A 209 8.78 -2.90 13.17
N ARG A 210 9.18 -3.27 14.39
CA ARG A 210 10.00 -2.44 15.25
C ARG A 210 11.23 -3.17 15.71
N GLU A 211 12.20 -2.41 16.19
CA GLU A 211 13.39 -3.00 16.78
C GLU A 211 13.13 -3.52 18.18
N VAL A 212 13.58 -4.74 18.46
CA VAL A 212 13.59 -5.36 19.79
C VAL A 212 14.39 -4.51 20.79
N ALA A 213 14.07 -4.61 22.08
CA ALA A 213 14.72 -3.83 23.13
C ALA A 213 15.07 -4.67 24.37
N ALA A 214 15.85 -4.07 25.27
CA ALA A 214 15.98 -4.58 26.62
C ALA A 214 14.62 -4.60 27.34
N ALA A 215 14.55 -5.38 28.42
CA ALA A 215 13.38 -5.39 29.29
C ALA A 215 13.08 -3.98 29.84
N ALA A 216 11.79 -3.67 29.95
CA ALA A 216 11.27 -2.39 30.42
C ALA A 216 11.67 -1.15 29.59
N THR A 217 12.13 -1.32 28.34
CA THR A 217 12.31 -0.20 27.42
C THR A 217 10.96 0.23 26.82
N ALA A 218 10.56 1.46 27.12
CA ALA A 218 9.35 2.06 26.56
C ALA A 218 9.48 2.25 25.04
N ASP A 219 8.40 1.96 24.33
CA ASP A 219 8.25 2.30 22.92
C ASP A 219 7.71 3.73 22.76
N ALA A 220 7.73 4.24 21.53
CA ALA A 220 7.05 5.46 21.19
C ALA A 220 5.54 5.33 21.49
N VAL A 221 4.93 6.46 21.85
CA VAL A 221 3.47 6.53 22.03
C VAL A 221 2.82 6.25 20.67
N PRO A 222 1.98 5.21 20.54
CA PRO A 222 1.41 4.83 19.26
C PRO A 222 0.23 5.72 18.86
N ASP A 223 0.06 5.88 17.55
CA ASP A 223 -1.12 6.46 16.93
C ASP A 223 -2.00 5.34 16.35
N PHE A 224 -3.25 5.29 16.78
CA PHE A 224 -4.22 4.31 16.33
C PHE A 224 -5.27 4.96 15.44
N ASP A 225 -5.56 4.33 14.30
CA ASP A 225 -6.63 4.74 13.40
C ASP A 225 -7.59 3.57 13.14
N LEU A 226 -8.89 3.88 13.13
CA LEU A 226 -9.97 2.92 12.93
C LEU A 226 -10.91 3.38 11.81
N THR A 227 -11.41 2.40 11.06
CA THR A 227 -12.49 2.60 10.08
C THR A 227 -13.60 1.58 10.30
N TYR A 228 -14.83 1.97 10.00
CA TYR A 228 -16.03 1.19 10.31
C TYR A 228 -16.95 1.03 9.11
N VAL A 229 -17.76 -0.02 9.14
CA VAL A 229 -18.99 -0.15 8.35
C VAL A 229 -20.16 0.05 9.30
N GLY A 230 -20.80 1.23 9.23
CA GLY A 230 -21.84 1.67 10.16
C GLY A 230 -21.36 2.77 11.11
N THR A 231 -22.21 3.18 12.05
CA THR A 231 -21.92 4.26 13.00
C THR A 231 -21.39 3.69 14.32
N PRO A 232 -20.15 3.95 14.73
CA PRO A 232 -19.63 3.50 16.01
C PRO A 232 -20.26 4.29 17.17
N SER A 233 -20.53 3.62 18.28
CA SER A 233 -21.06 4.23 19.51
C SER A 233 -20.18 4.00 20.74
N ALA A 234 -19.22 3.08 20.65
CA ALA A 234 -18.18 2.86 21.65
C ALA A 234 -17.00 2.15 20.99
N CYS A 235 -15.78 2.43 21.44
CA CYS A 235 -14.59 1.68 21.06
C CYS A 235 -13.56 1.71 22.19
N SER A 236 -12.86 0.60 22.40
CA SER A 236 -11.68 0.51 23.24
C SER A 236 -10.58 -0.25 22.51
N ILE A 237 -9.33 0.09 22.80
CA ILE A 237 -8.16 -0.65 22.33
C ILE A 237 -7.53 -1.33 23.54
N ASP A 238 -7.19 -2.60 23.38
CA ASP A 238 -6.47 -3.39 24.36
C ASP A 238 -5.16 -3.92 23.76
N ILE A 239 -4.21 -4.30 24.61
CA ILE A 239 -2.97 -4.99 24.22
C ILE A 239 -3.02 -6.38 24.85
N ASP A 240 -2.67 -7.42 24.08
CA ASP A 240 -2.73 -8.81 24.56
C ASP A 240 -2.21 -8.98 26.00
N ALA A 241 -3.02 -9.63 26.83
CA ALA A 241 -2.79 -9.89 28.25
C ALA A 241 -1.52 -10.74 28.46
N GLY A 242 -0.36 -10.09 28.45
CA GLY A 242 0.95 -10.76 28.47
C GLY A 242 2.15 -9.83 28.65
N GLY A 243 1.95 -8.59 29.12
CA GLY A 243 3.05 -7.77 29.64
C GLY A 243 3.70 -6.82 28.63
N GLY A 244 2.88 -6.11 27.86
CA GLY A 244 3.32 -4.95 27.08
C GLY A 244 3.06 -3.62 27.78
N GLU A 245 2.24 -3.55 28.82
CA GLU A 245 1.91 -2.28 29.46
C GLU A 245 3.09 -1.74 30.28
N ILE A 246 3.31 -0.42 30.21
CA ILE A 246 4.26 0.24 31.11
C ILE A 246 3.68 0.31 32.51
N ASN A 247 2.43 0.78 32.64
CA ASN A 247 1.70 0.77 33.91
C ASN A 247 0.49 -0.14 33.79
N ALA A 248 0.30 -0.98 34.80
CA ALA A 248 -0.86 -1.85 34.87
C ALA A 248 -2.17 -1.04 34.80
N GLY A 249 -3.03 -1.37 33.85
CA GLY A 249 -4.32 -0.72 33.62
C GLY A 249 -4.27 0.48 32.69
N ASP A 250 -3.14 0.76 32.04
CA ASP A 250 -3.09 1.71 30.91
C ASP A 250 -3.98 1.21 29.75
N TYR A 251 -4.13 -0.11 29.60
CA TYR A 251 -5.04 -0.77 28.67
C TYR A 251 -6.01 -1.70 29.43
N PRO A 252 -7.25 -1.91 28.94
CA PRO A 252 -7.83 -1.31 27.75
C PRO A 252 -8.12 0.18 27.90
N ILE A 253 -7.87 0.95 26.84
CA ILE A 253 -8.11 2.40 26.77
C ILE A 253 -9.32 2.70 25.89
N ALA A 254 -10.22 3.55 26.38
CA ALA A 254 -11.37 4.00 25.61
C ALA A 254 -10.95 4.99 24.52
N VAL A 255 -11.40 4.76 23.28
CA VAL A 255 -11.24 5.72 22.18
C VAL A 255 -12.31 6.80 22.33
N PRO A 256 -11.97 8.10 22.32
CA PRO A 256 -12.97 9.16 22.43
C PRO A 256 -13.80 9.28 21.15
N SER A 257 -15.02 9.81 21.27
CA SER A 257 -15.86 10.17 20.10
C SER A 257 -15.09 11.12 19.17
N PRO A 258 -15.07 10.89 17.84
CA PRO A 258 -15.97 10.03 17.06
C PRO A 258 -15.55 8.56 16.91
N PHE A 259 -14.67 8.05 17.77
CA PHE A 259 -14.18 6.66 17.80
C PHE A 259 -13.28 6.27 16.62
N LEU A 260 -12.71 7.27 15.93
CA LEU A 260 -11.91 7.05 14.71
C LEU A 260 -10.41 7.00 14.98
N THR A 261 -9.92 7.73 15.98
CA THR A 261 -8.48 7.86 16.23
C THR A 261 -8.17 7.91 17.73
N LEU A 262 -7.01 7.38 18.10
CA LEU A 262 -6.43 7.52 19.44
C LEU A 262 -4.92 7.74 19.28
N ASN A 263 -4.47 8.97 19.55
CA ASN A 263 -3.07 9.38 19.38
C ASN A 263 -2.61 10.23 20.58
N SER A 264 -1.36 10.69 20.55
CA SER A 264 -0.80 11.52 21.64
C SER A 264 -1.55 12.84 21.88
N GLY A 265 -2.32 13.33 20.89
CA GLY A 265 -3.12 14.56 20.97
C GLY A 265 -4.58 14.35 21.40
N THR A 266 -5.05 13.11 21.55
CA THR A 266 -6.43 12.80 21.97
C THR A 266 -6.62 12.93 23.49
N THR A 267 -7.88 12.95 23.96
CA THR A 267 -8.23 12.94 25.40
C THR A 267 -9.25 11.82 25.68
N PRO A 268 -8.86 10.74 26.38
CA PRO A 268 -7.51 10.46 26.88
C PRO A 268 -6.52 10.22 25.71
N PRO A 269 -5.23 10.53 25.87
CA PRO A 269 -4.22 10.23 24.86
C PRO A 269 -3.88 8.74 24.85
N SER A 270 -3.37 8.24 23.73
CA SER A 270 -2.71 6.92 23.71
C SER A 270 -1.55 6.88 24.72
N LYS A 271 -1.19 5.66 25.13
CA LYS A 271 -0.16 5.41 26.15
C LYS A 271 0.98 4.62 25.55
N ALA A 272 2.18 4.90 26.03
CA ALA A 272 3.35 4.11 25.66
C ALA A 272 3.22 2.69 26.23
N PHE A 273 3.89 1.76 25.58
CA PHE A 273 3.93 0.34 25.94
C PHE A 273 5.39 -0.13 25.86
N TYR A 274 5.74 -1.21 26.54
CA TYR A 274 7.05 -1.83 26.44
C TYR A 274 7.22 -2.54 25.10
N ARG A 275 8.41 -2.32 24.53
CA ARG A 275 8.88 -3.06 23.35
C ARG A 275 8.94 -4.56 23.61
N GLY A 276 9.03 -5.33 22.52
CA GLY A 276 9.38 -6.74 22.61
C GLY A 276 10.80 -6.92 23.13
N THR A 277 11.00 -7.96 23.94
CA THR A 277 12.27 -8.33 24.57
C THR A 277 12.93 -9.55 23.92
N SER A 278 12.33 -10.08 22.84
CA SER A 278 12.91 -11.15 22.04
C SER A 278 12.61 -10.94 20.56
N VAL A 279 13.54 -11.34 19.70
CA VAL A 279 13.36 -11.32 18.24
C VAL A 279 12.18 -12.21 17.85
N ALA A 280 11.37 -11.73 16.89
CA ALA A 280 10.11 -12.28 16.43
C ALA A 280 8.97 -12.28 17.48
N GLN A 281 9.13 -11.60 18.61
CA GLN A 281 8.01 -11.36 19.51
C GLN A 281 6.97 -10.48 18.81
N VAL A 282 5.71 -10.86 18.96
CA VAL A 282 4.57 -10.08 18.44
C VAL A 282 3.81 -9.48 19.62
N ARG A 283 3.44 -8.20 19.49
CA ARG A 283 2.42 -7.55 20.31
C ARG A 283 1.18 -7.38 19.48
N THR A 284 0.05 -7.90 19.96
CA THR A 284 -1.24 -7.69 19.31
C THR A 284 -2.02 -6.62 20.04
N PHE A 285 -2.57 -5.71 19.27
CA PHE A 285 -3.54 -4.72 19.70
C PHE A 285 -4.90 -5.20 19.23
N THR A 286 -5.90 -5.16 20.10
CA THR A 286 -7.28 -5.54 19.79
C THR A 286 -8.19 -4.35 20.00
N ALA A 287 -8.72 -3.80 18.90
CA ALA A 287 -9.83 -2.85 18.96
C ALA A 287 -11.13 -3.61 19.16
N THR A 288 -11.93 -3.22 20.15
CA THR A 288 -13.27 -3.74 20.42
C THR A 288 -14.27 -2.61 20.34
N ALA A 289 -15.32 -2.74 19.53
CA ALA A 289 -16.29 -1.66 19.32
C ALA A 289 -17.75 -2.12 19.33
N THR A 290 -18.64 -1.15 19.52
CA THR A 290 -20.07 -1.25 19.22
C THR A 290 -20.36 -0.40 17.99
N VAL A 291 -20.90 -1.01 16.93
CA VAL A 291 -21.18 -0.35 15.66
C VAL A 291 -22.63 -0.63 15.26
N ALA A 292 -23.40 0.43 15.00
CA ALA A 292 -24.83 0.36 14.67
C ALA A 292 -25.64 -0.53 15.64
N GLY A 293 -25.29 -0.49 16.94
CA GLY A 293 -25.93 -1.27 18.00
C GLY A 293 -25.36 -2.69 18.21
N SER A 294 -24.52 -3.19 17.29
CA SER A 294 -23.84 -4.48 17.42
C SER A 294 -22.55 -4.33 18.22
N GLY A 295 -22.54 -4.83 19.46
CA GLY A 295 -21.38 -4.80 20.36
C GLY A 295 -20.42 -5.99 20.18
N GLY A 296 -19.20 -5.86 20.71
CA GLY A 296 -18.20 -6.94 20.75
C GLY A 296 -17.51 -7.21 19.41
N LEU A 297 -17.56 -6.26 18.47
CA LEU A 297 -16.88 -6.38 17.20
C LEU A 297 -15.39 -6.12 17.40
N THR A 298 -14.53 -7.05 16.95
CA THR A 298 -13.09 -6.96 17.18
C THR A 298 -12.29 -6.85 15.88
N ARG A 299 -11.19 -6.11 15.92
CA ARG A 299 -10.17 -6.10 14.87
C ARG A 299 -8.79 -6.05 15.52
N GLN A 300 -7.84 -6.77 14.95
CA GLN A 300 -6.48 -6.83 15.45
C GLN A 300 -5.49 -6.12 14.54
N CYS A 301 -4.47 -5.57 15.16
CA CYS A 301 -3.26 -5.05 14.53
C CYS A 301 -2.06 -5.59 15.31
N THR A 302 -0.92 -5.78 14.65
CA THR A 302 0.26 -6.37 15.29
C THR A 302 1.51 -5.54 15.08
N VAL A 303 2.40 -5.58 16.08
CA VAL A 303 3.77 -5.09 15.99
C VAL A 303 4.72 -6.26 16.18
N THR A 304 5.58 -6.51 15.21
CA THR A 304 6.61 -7.57 15.30
C THR A 304 7.96 -6.95 15.63
N TYR A 305 8.63 -7.48 16.65
CA TYR A 305 9.93 -6.99 17.10
C TYR A 305 11.05 -7.82 16.50
N ILE A 306 11.96 -7.19 15.75
CA ILE A 306 13.07 -7.87 15.09
C ILE A 306 14.38 -7.10 15.28
N ASN A 307 15.50 -7.70 14.87
CA ASN A 307 16.80 -7.04 14.92
C ASN A 307 17.07 -6.26 13.63
N ARG A 308 17.84 -5.20 13.79
CA ARG A 308 18.43 -4.45 12.69
C ARG A 308 19.66 -5.18 12.14
N ARG A 309 19.92 -4.99 10.86
CA ARG A 309 21.20 -5.32 10.21
C ARG A 309 21.83 -4.03 9.75
N TYR A 310 23.14 -3.98 9.79
CA TYR A 310 23.90 -2.77 9.58
C TYR A 310 24.85 -2.97 8.40
N MET A 311 24.93 -2.01 7.51
CA MET A 311 25.94 -1.94 6.47
C MET A 311 26.49 -0.52 6.37
N GLY A 312 27.79 -0.36 6.24
CA GLY A 312 28.37 0.97 6.06
C GLY A 312 29.89 0.97 6.11
N PRO A 313 30.51 2.15 5.93
CA PRO A 313 31.95 2.30 5.95
C PRO A 313 32.54 2.20 7.36
N SER A 314 33.76 1.67 7.46
CA SER A 314 34.62 1.84 8.63
C SER A 314 36.09 1.63 8.29
N ALA A 315 36.97 2.42 8.90
CA ALA A 315 38.42 2.26 8.78
C ALA A 315 38.99 1.06 9.57
N GLU A 316 38.15 0.36 10.34
CA GLU A 316 38.59 -0.81 11.09
C GLU A 316 39.04 -1.94 10.18
N THR A 317 40.10 -2.63 10.59
CA THR A 317 40.72 -3.71 9.80
C THR A 317 40.46 -5.10 10.37
N ALA A 318 40.24 -5.24 11.68
CA ALA A 318 40.20 -6.54 12.34
C ALA A 318 38.84 -6.89 12.92
N ALA A 319 38.20 -5.97 13.66
CA ALA A 319 36.95 -6.21 14.37
C ALA A 319 36.22 -4.89 14.62
N LEU A 320 34.90 -4.96 14.78
CA LEU A 320 34.07 -3.85 15.23
C LEU A 320 33.72 -4.01 16.72
N THR A 321 33.59 -2.86 17.37
CA THR A 321 32.91 -2.71 18.67
C THR A 321 31.41 -2.47 18.46
N THR A 322 30.62 -2.62 19.52
CA THR A 322 29.18 -2.29 19.50
C THR A 322 28.90 -0.87 18.98
N ALA A 323 29.66 0.12 19.48
CA ALA A 323 29.52 1.51 19.05
C ALA A 323 29.85 1.71 17.57
N GLN A 324 30.79 0.95 17.03
CA GLN A 324 31.13 1.00 15.61
C GLN A 324 30.08 0.33 14.74
N VAL A 325 29.43 -0.75 15.21
CA VAL A 325 28.28 -1.35 14.50
C VAL A 325 27.12 -0.35 14.40
N LEU A 326 26.78 0.32 15.51
CA LEU A 326 25.77 1.39 15.52
C LEU A 326 26.18 2.61 14.67
N GLY A 327 27.48 2.78 14.42
CA GLY A 327 28.01 3.85 13.58
C GLY A 327 27.92 3.58 12.08
N LEU A 328 27.68 2.33 11.67
CA LEU A 328 27.65 1.96 10.24
C LEU A 328 26.50 2.66 9.51
N ASP A 329 25.33 2.79 10.12
CA ASP A 329 24.14 3.43 9.55
C ASP A 329 23.89 4.85 10.08
N ALA A 330 24.76 5.36 10.96
CA ALA A 330 24.64 6.68 11.56
C ALA A 330 25.04 7.82 10.60
N THR A 331 25.72 7.50 9.50
CA THR A 331 26.16 8.46 8.48
C THR A 331 25.33 8.31 7.21
N ALA A 332 25.33 9.33 6.35
CA ALA A 332 24.67 9.26 5.04
C ALA A 332 25.32 8.22 4.09
N ALA A 333 26.45 7.61 4.50
CA ALA A 333 27.25 6.68 3.73
C ALA A 333 26.94 5.20 4.02
N GLY A 334 26.01 4.92 4.94
CA GLY A 334 25.60 3.56 5.27
C GLY A 334 24.10 3.42 5.45
N GLU A 335 23.67 2.17 5.56
CA GLU A 335 22.28 1.79 5.59
C GLU A 335 22.04 0.71 6.64
N SER A 336 20.84 0.73 7.22
CA SER A 336 20.36 -0.35 8.04
C SER A 336 18.91 -0.69 7.77
N GLY A 337 18.54 -1.90 8.17
CA GLY A 337 17.16 -2.36 8.00
C GLY A 337 16.79 -3.43 9.01
N LEU A 338 15.57 -3.32 9.52
CA LEU A 338 14.94 -4.35 10.33
C LEU A 338 14.67 -5.58 9.46
N SER A 339 15.16 -6.74 9.86
CA SER A 339 14.97 -7.96 9.07
C SER A 339 15.05 -9.24 9.92
N THR A 340 14.30 -10.26 9.49
CA THR A 340 14.35 -11.62 10.04
C THR A 340 15.31 -12.53 9.27
N ILE A 341 15.95 -12.03 8.20
CA ILE A 341 16.84 -12.80 7.32
C ILE A 341 18.20 -12.11 7.18
N ARG A 342 19.26 -12.88 6.89
CA ARG A 342 20.64 -12.36 6.74
C ARG A 342 20.98 -11.84 5.33
N THR A 343 20.00 -11.78 4.44
CA THR A 343 20.17 -11.38 3.03
C THR A 343 19.41 -10.11 2.71
N GLY A 344 19.95 -9.21 1.90
CA GLY A 344 19.29 -7.96 1.56
C GLY A 344 20.05 -7.18 0.52
N SER A 345 19.45 -6.10 0.07
CA SER A 345 20.09 -5.10 -0.79
C SER A 345 20.31 -3.84 0.03
N PHE A 346 21.47 -3.22 -0.15
CA PHE A 346 21.86 -1.97 0.48
C PHE A 346 22.38 -1.07 -0.63
N SER A 347 21.89 0.16 -0.69
CA SER A 347 22.22 1.13 -1.74
C SER A 347 22.96 2.33 -1.16
N ASP A 348 23.62 3.09 -2.04
CA ASP A 348 24.28 4.34 -1.67
C ASP A 348 25.35 4.17 -0.57
N ILE A 349 26.07 3.03 -0.58
CA ILE A 349 27.17 2.80 0.35
C ILE A 349 28.41 3.55 -0.14
N ASP A 350 28.89 4.50 0.65
CA ASP A 350 30.07 5.32 0.34
C ASP A 350 31.26 4.88 1.20
N THR A 351 32.45 4.79 0.60
CA THR A 351 33.70 4.50 1.32
C THR A 351 34.77 5.55 1.02
N GLY A 352 35.28 6.18 2.07
CA GLY A 352 36.40 7.09 2.01
C GLY A 352 37.77 6.40 2.03
N ALA A 353 38.81 7.22 2.10
CA ALA A 353 40.20 6.77 2.15
C ALA A 353 40.51 5.93 3.41
N GLY A 354 40.94 4.69 3.22
CA GLY A 354 41.23 3.71 4.26
C GLY A 354 40.01 2.96 4.78
N GLU A 355 38.81 3.21 4.26
CA GLU A 355 37.56 2.61 4.76
C GLU A 355 37.17 1.37 3.97
N TYR A 356 36.59 0.41 4.68
CA TYR A 356 36.03 -0.83 4.16
C TYR A 356 34.51 -0.80 4.27
N ILE A 357 33.83 -1.56 3.42
CA ILE A 357 32.41 -1.86 3.62
C ILE A 357 32.30 -2.94 4.69
N TRP A 358 31.55 -2.66 5.75
CA TRP A 358 31.23 -3.62 6.79
C TRP A 358 29.77 -4.01 6.75
N TYR A 359 29.48 -5.27 7.08
CA TYR A 359 28.14 -5.80 7.24
C TYR A 359 28.02 -6.52 8.59
N ALA A 360 27.03 -6.18 9.39
CA ALA A 360 26.79 -6.79 10.69
C ALA A 360 25.33 -7.27 10.81
N TYR A 361 25.16 -8.52 11.25
CA TYR A 361 23.85 -9.13 11.43
C TYR A 361 23.83 -10.14 12.57
N ARG A 362 22.61 -10.45 13.03
CA ARG A 362 22.34 -11.42 14.10
C ARG A 362 22.94 -12.81 13.81
N ALA A 363 23.80 -13.31 14.68
CA ALA A 363 24.55 -14.57 14.49
C ALA A 363 23.65 -15.81 14.42
N ALA A 364 22.51 -15.79 15.13
CA ALA A 364 21.53 -16.87 15.13
C ALA A 364 20.83 -17.11 13.77
N LEU A 365 21.02 -16.22 12.79
CA LEU A 365 20.57 -16.44 11.41
C LEU A 365 21.48 -17.38 10.60
N GLY A 366 22.56 -17.89 11.22
CA GLY A 366 23.51 -18.81 10.60
C GLY A 366 24.61 -18.11 9.81
N ALA A 367 25.55 -18.91 9.30
CA ALA A 367 26.66 -18.45 8.46
C ALA A 367 26.35 -18.62 6.96
N GLY A 368 27.36 -18.42 6.11
CA GLY A 368 27.29 -18.70 4.67
C GLY A 368 26.48 -17.65 3.95
N ILE A 369 27.17 -16.56 3.59
CA ILE A 369 26.65 -15.48 2.78
C ILE A 369 27.69 -15.09 1.72
N TYR A 370 27.21 -14.48 0.66
CA TYR A 370 27.99 -13.94 -0.45
C TYR A 370 27.57 -12.49 -0.66
N PHE A 371 28.52 -11.71 -1.15
CA PHE A 371 28.33 -10.30 -1.43
C PHE A 371 28.50 -10.07 -2.91
N THR A 372 27.64 -9.24 -3.49
CA THR A 372 27.87 -8.69 -4.82
C THR A 372 27.84 -7.17 -4.75
N ILE A 373 28.75 -6.51 -5.45
CA ILE A 373 28.76 -5.07 -5.64
C ILE A 373 28.49 -4.81 -7.11
N GLU A 374 27.45 -4.01 -7.40
CA GLU A 374 27.02 -3.74 -8.79
C GLU A 374 26.73 -5.03 -9.60
N GLY A 375 26.24 -6.08 -8.91
CA GLY A 375 25.92 -7.39 -9.49
C GLY A 375 27.09 -8.36 -9.66
N GLU A 376 28.33 -7.93 -9.40
CA GLU A 376 29.53 -8.77 -9.47
C GLU A 376 29.91 -9.28 -8.08
N VAL A 377 30.30 -10.55 -7.94
CA VAL A 377 30.75 -11.08 -6.63
C VAL A 377 31.92 -10.27 -6.07
N ALA A 378 31.85 -9.94 -4.80
CA ALA A 378 32.86 -9.16 -4.08
C ALA A 378 33.53 -9.99 -2.97
N GLY A 379 34.80 -9.69 -2.70
CA GLY A 379 35.58 -10.32 -1.65
C GLY A 379 35.20 -9.76 -0.29
N PHE A 380 34.71 -10.63 0.60
CA PHE A 380 34.40 -10.28 1.98
C PHE A 380 34.89 -11.40 2.91
N THR A 381 35.50 -11.00 4.01
CA THR A 381 35.97 -11.90 5.06
C THR A 381 35.14 -11.74 6.33
N GLU A 382 34.67 -12.84 6.92
CA GLU A 382 34.09 -12.83 8.26
C GLU A 382 35.15 -12.51 9.30
N LYS A 383 34.91 -11.45 10.08
CA LYS A 383 35.85 -10.94 11.07
C LYS A 383 35.49 -11.32 12.50
N GLN A 384 34.20 -11.47 12.80
CA GLN A 384 33.70 -11.89 14.11
C GLN A 384 32.48 -12.80 13.90
N THR A 385 32.40 -13.88 14.69
CA THR A 385 31.28 -14.83 14.66
C THR A 385 30.28 -14.63 15.81
N ALA A 386 30.70 -13.93 16.88
CA ALA A 386 29.93 -13.69 18.10
C ALA A 386 30.35 -12.37 18.77
N LEU A 387 30.11 -11.24 18.10
CA LEU A 387 30.21 -9.92 18.72
C LEU A 387 28.99 -9.71 19.63
N SER A 388 29.19 -9.57 20.94
CA SER A 388 28.12 -9.15 21.86
C SER A 388 27.70 -7.70 21.56
N HIS A 389 26.66 -7.53 20.76
CA HIS A 389 26.16 -6.24 20.29
C HIS A 389 24.92 -5.83 21.08
N ALA A 390 24.94 -4.61 21.65
CA ALA A 390 23.78 -3.94 22.22
C ALA A 390 23.24 -2.93 21.20
N ASN A 391 21.96 -3.04 20.85
CA ASN A 391 21.34 -2.08 19.94
C ASN A 391 20.98 -0.75 20.64
N ASP A 392 20.38 0.19 19.89
CA ASP A 392 19.94 1.51 20.39
C ASP A 392 19.00 1.43 21.60
N TYR A 393 18.32 0.29 21.78
CA TYR A 393 17.34 0.04 22.82
C TYR A 393 17.84 -0.92 23.91
N GLY A 394 19.15 -1.19 23.94
CA GLY A 394 19.83 -1.99 24.94
C GLY A 394 19.63 -3.50 24.83
N PHE A 395 18.95 -4.00 23.79
CA PHE A 395 18.87 -5.45 23.54
C PHE A 395 20.24 -5.97 23.16
N VAL A 396 20.72 -6.99 23.87
CA VAL A 396 22.04 -7.59 23.64
C VAL A 396 21.89 -8.94 22.95
N GLU A 397 22.60 -9.12 21.84
CA GLU A 397 22.74 -10.42 21.18
C GLU A 397 24.07 -10.57 20.44
N ASP A 398 24.41 -11.79 20.05
CA ASP A 398 25.59 -12.09 19.27
C ASP A 398 25.40 -11.73 17.79
N PHE A 399 26.37 -11.02 17.23
CA PHE A 399 26.41 -10.60 15.83
C PHE A 399 27.60 -11.23 15.10
N ARG A 400 27.39 -11.50 13.81
CA ARG A 400 28.44 -11.78 12.84
C ARG A 400 28.80 -10.50 12.11
N THR A 401 30.08 -10.27 11.88
CA THR A 401 30.56 -9.10 11.13
C THR A 401 31.42 -9.54 9.95
N TRP A 402 31.15 -8.96 8.80
CA TRP A 402 31.87 -9.19 7.55
C TRP A 402 32.45 -7.87 7.08
N ARG A 403 33.64 -7.93 6.50
CA ARG A 403 34.33 -6.76 5.96
C ARG A 403 34.74 -7.05 4.54
N SER A 404 34.60 -6.09 3.64
CA SER A 404 35.19 -6.17 2.31
C SER A 404 36.71 -6.42 2.40
N ASP A 405 37.26 -7.11 1.42
CA ASP A 405 38.69 -7.41 1.39
C ASP A 405 39.51 -6.22 0.88
N LEU A 406 38.89 -5.38 0.03
CA LEU A 406 39.42 -4.09 -0.42
C LEU A 406 38.85 -2.93 0.40
N ALA A 407 39.70 -1.96 0.68
CA ALA A 407 39.31 -0.62 1.12
C ALA A 407 39.10 0.28 -0.11
N ASN A 408 38.47 1.45 0.09
CA ASN A 408 38.30 2.48 -0.95
C ASN A 408 37.52 1.98 -2.17
N ILE A 409 36.45 1.21 -1.97
CA ILE A 409 35.62 0.70 -3.08
C ILE A 409 34.93 1.85 -3.83
N GLY A 410 34.81 3.01 -3.18
CA GLY A 410 34.28 4.25 -3.73
C GLY A 410 32.89 4.57 -3.21
N ASP A 411 32.24 5.51 -3.88
CA ASP A 411 30.93 6.06 -3.53
C ASP A 411 29.81 5.40 -4.35
N ASN A 412 28.59 5.49 -3.83
CA ASN A 412 27.31 5.05 -4.37
C ASN A 412 27.31 3.57 -4.79
N LYS A 413 27.76 2.70 -3.88
CA LYS A 413 27.81 1.26 -4.14
C LYS A 413 26.54 0.56 -3.73
N ASP A 414 25.96 -0.16 -4.68
CA ASP A 414 24.89 -1.13 -4.44
C ASP A 414 25.49 -2.47 -4.03
N VAL A 415 25.21 -2.89 -2.81
CA VAL A 415 25.68 -4.14 -2.22
C VAL A 415 24.51 -5.08 -1.98
N VAL A 416 24.58 -6.29 -2.51
CA VAL A 416 23.59 -7.34 -2.26
C VAL A 416 24.23 -8.47 -1.49
N VAL A 417 23.57 -8.88 -0.40
CA VAL A 417 23.94 -10.03 0.43
C VAL A 417 23.01 -11.19 0.12
N ALA A 418 23.57 -12.33 -0.30
CA ALA A 418 22.82 -13.52 -0.70
C ALA A 418 23.33 -14.79 0.01
N THR A 419 22.57 -15.88 -0.05
CA THR A 419 22.99 -17.21 0.44
C THR A 419 23.58 -18.12 -0.64
N SER A 420 23.53 -17.66 -1.90
CA SER A 420 24.12 -18.32 -3.05
C SER A 420 25.13 -17.39 -3.70
N LEU A 421 26.21 -17.97 -4.21
CA LEU A 421 27.23 -17.25 -4.95
C LEU A 421 26.63 -16.65 -6.23
N GLY A 422 26.92 -15.38 -6.47
CA GLY A 422 26.40 -14.63 -7.62
C GLY A 422 27.13 -14.91 -8.94
N THR A 423 26.83 -14.09 -9.94
CA THR A 423 27.56 -14.04 -11.21
C THR A 423 28.91 -13.37 -11.04
N ASN A 424 29.92 -13.85 -11.76
CA ASN A 424 31.23 -13.23 -11.81
C ASN A 424 31.55 -12.83 -13.26
N ARG A 425 32.55 -11.96 -13.44
CA ARG A 425 32.90 -11.39 -14.74
C ARG A 425 33.59 -12.41 -15.62
N PHE A 426 33.18 -12.47 -16.89
CA PHE A 426 33.94 -13.17 -17.93
C PHE A 426 34.67 -12.12 -18.75
N TYR A 427 35.86 -12.44 -19.22
CA TYR A 427 36.73 -11.51 -19.94
C TYR A 427 37.07 -12.08 -21.32
N MET A 428 36.99 -11.25 -22.35
CA MET A 428 37.45 -11.59 -23.69
C MET A 428 38.19 -10.41 -24.31
N GLY A 429 39.39 -10.63 -24.82
CA GLY A 429 40.15 -9.55 -25.45
C GLY A 429 41.55 -9.93 -25.92
N PRO A 430 42.29 -8.97 -26.45
CA PRO A 430 43.68 -9.15 -26.87
C PRO A 430 44.64 -9.17 -25.67
N SER A 431 45.68 -10.01 -25.75
CA SER A 431 46.87 -9.89 -24.90
C SER A 431 48.10 -10.47 -25.58
N THR A 432 49.28 -9.94 -25.27
CA THR A 432 50.58 -10.44 -25.76
C THR A 432 51.12 -11.60 -24.92
N ASP A 433 50.44 -11.97 -23.83
CA ASP A 433 50.84 -13.10 -22.98
C ASP A 433 50.80 -14.44 -23.74
N THR A 434 51.75 -15.31 -23.41
CA THR A 434 51.98 -16.58 -24.11
C THR A 434 51.66 -17.83 -23.28
N ASP A 435 51.14 -17.71 -22.05
CA ASP A 435 50.77 -18.75 -21.06
C ASP A 435 51.71 -18.80 -19.82
N PRO A 436 51.19 -18.60 -18.58
CA PRO A 436 49.83 -18.14 -18.24
C PRO A 436 49.58 -16.70 -18.66
N ILE A 437 48.30 -16.33 -18.81
CA ILE A 437 47.92 -14.91 -18.75
C ILE A 437 48.05 -14.42 -17.30
N SER A 438 48.61 -13.23 -17.10
CA SER A 438 48.74 -12.65 -15.76
C SER A 438 47.40 -12.12 -15.23
N ASN A 439 47.22 -12.06 -13.90
CA ASN A 439 46.01 -11.46 -13.29
C ASN A 439 45.77 -10.01 -13.77
N ALA A 440 46.85 -9.22 -13.89
CA ALA A 440 46.77 -7.85 -14.39
C ALA A 440 46.29 -7.82 -15.85
N ASN A 441 46.73 -8.78 -16.67
CA ASN A 441 46.31 -8.85 -18.06
C ASN A 441 44.90 -9.41 -18.23
N ILE A 442 44.37 -10.22 -17.31
CA ILE A 442 42.95 -10.61 -17.30
C ILE A 442 42.06 -9.37 -17.12
N LEU A 443 42.38 -8.50 -16.15
CA LEU A 443 41.66 -7.23 -15.96
C LEU A 443 41.79 -6.28 -17.16
N ALA A 444 42.92 -6.35 -17.88
CA ALA A 444 43.13 -5.50 -19.04
C ALA A 444 42.39 -5.99 -20.30
N LEU A 445 41.81 -7.21 -20.31
CA LEU A 445 41.16 -7.76 -21.49
C LEU A 445 39.94 -6.93 -21.93
N ASP A 446 39.20 -6.34 -21.00
CA ASP A 446 38.03 -5.49 -21.28
C ASP A 446 38.29 -3.99 -21.19
N ASP A 447 39.43 -3.58 -20.64
CA ASP A 447 39.86 -2.17 -20.56
C ASP A 447 40.40 -1.62 -21.89
N THR A 448 40.53 -2.46 -22.92
CA THR A 448 40.93 -2.04 -24.27
C THR A 448 39.70 -1.71 -25.12
N ALA A 449 39.84 -0.82 -26.10
CA ALA A 449 38.80 -0.57 -27.11
C ALA A 449 38.46 -1.82 -27.96
N ASP A 450 39.19 -2.92 -27.73
CA ASP A 450 39.30 -4.10 -28.57
C ASP A 450 38.85 -5.39 -27.86
N GLY A 451 38.40 -5.29 -26.60
CA GLY A 451 37.85 -6.39 -25.82
C GLY A 451 36.54 -6.04 -25.10
N GLU A 452 35.99 -7.03 -24.39
CA GLU A 452 34.69 -6.95 -23.74
C GLU A 452 34.68 -7.83 -22.48
N SER A 453 33.91 -7.42 -21.48
CA SER A 453 33.58 -8.26 -20.33
C SER A 453 32.09 -8.17 -19.98
N GLY A 454 31.64 -9.08 -19.12
CA GLY A 454 30.37 -8.89 -18.44
C GLY A 454 30.07 -9.98 -17.42
N LEU A 455 28.97 -9.79 -16.71
CA LEU A 455 28.59 -10.61 -15.55
C LEU A 455 27.66 -11.75 -15.97
N TYR A 456 28.17 -12.97 -15.89
CA TYR A 456 27.47 -14.12 -16.47
C TYR A 456 27.48 -15.34 -15.54
N SER A 457 26.47 -16.19 -15.72
CA SER A 457 26.36 -17.50 -15.05
C SER A 457 26.61 -18.67 -15.99
N SER A 458 26.80 -18.41 -17.29
CA SER A 458 27.01 -19.43 -18.33
C SER A 458 27.79 -18.87 -19.53
N GLN A 459 28.49 -19.78 -20.22
CA GLN A 459 29.32 -19.50 -21.39
C GLN A 459 28.56 -18.99 -22.62
N PRO A 460 27.42 -19.60 -23.04
CA PRO A 460 26.90 -19.38 -24.39
C PRO A 460 26.50 -17.93 -24.65
N ARG A 461 27.17 -17.27 -25.61
CA ARG A 461 26.95 -15.85 -25.99
C ARG A 461 27.73 -15.42 -27.23
N THR A 462 27.34 -14.26 -27.74
CA THR A 462 28.09 -13.52 -28.76
C THR A 462 28.78 -12.33 -28.14
N TRP A 463 30.09 -12.25 -28.33
CA TRP A 463 30.96 -11.13 -28.00
C TRP A 463 31.12 -10.28 -29.25
N SER A 464 31.07 -8.95 -29.13
CA SER A 464 30.94 -8.06 -30.27
C SER A 464 32.21 -7.26 -30.53
N ALA A 465 32.62 -7.18 -31.79
CA ALA A 465 33.72 -6.32 -32.26
C ALA A 465 35.07 -6.55 -31.57
N ILE A 466 35.40 -7.80 -31.22
CA ILE A 466 36.69 -8.16 -30.62
C ILE A 466 37.79 -8.04 -31.67
N LYS A 467 38.78 -7.19 -31.40
CA LYS A 467 39.88 -6.91 -32.32
C LYS A 467 41.18 -7.47 -31.75
N ILE A 468 41.93 -8.17 -32.59
CA ILE A 468 43.19 -8.82 -32.22
C ILE A 468 44.24 -8.42 -33.26
N GLU A 469 45.22 -7.61 -32.86
CA GLU A 469 46.27 -7.10 -33.74
C GLU A 469 47.46 -8.05 -33.86
N ALA A 470 48.38 -7.72 -34.77
CA ALA A 470 49.58 -8.51 -35.00
C ALA A 470 50.43 -8.59 -33.72
N GLY A 471 50.71 -9.81 -33.26
CA GLY A 471 51.47 -10.06 -32.03
C GLY A 471 50.59 -10.29 -30.79
N GLU A 472 49.28 -10.13 -30.90
CA GLU A 472 48.33 -10.36 -29.81
C GLU A 472 47.55 -11.65 -30.03
N TYR A 473 47.23 -12.33 -28.93
CA TYR A 473 46.35 -13.48 -28.92
C TYR A 473 44.95 -13.10 -28.43
N LEU A 474 43.94 -13.79 -28.94
CA LEU A 474 42.61 -13.77 -28.34
C LEU A 474 42.64 -14.60 -27.06
N TRP A 475 42.27 -13.97 -25.95
CA TRP A 475 42.07 -14.63 -24.68
C TRP A 475 40.59 -14.64 -24.30
N TYR A 476 40.17 -15.75 -23.72
CA TYR A 476 38.86 -15.90 -23.09
C TYR A 476 39.01 -16.49 -21.70
N CYS A 477 38.62 -15.73 -20.68
CA CYS A 477 38.80 -16.12 -19.29
C CYS A 477 37.45 -16.14 -18.57
N HIS A 478 37.13 -17.24 -17.91
CA HIS A 478 35.90 -17.40 -17.13
C HIS A 478 36.15 -18.13 -15.81
N PRO A 479 35.30 -17.97 -14.79
CA PRO A 479 35.40 -18.71 -13.53
C PRO A 479 35.39 -20.23 -13.74
N ASP A 480 36.24 -20.99 -13.03
CA ASP A 480 36.33 -22.45 -13.20
C ASP A 480 35.04 -23.19 -12.83
N ARG A 481 34.23 -22.58 -11.96
CA ARG A 481 32.96 -23.13 -11.48
C ARG A 481 31.89 -23.19 -12.57
N VAL A 482 32.05 -22.38 -13.62
CA VAL A 482 31.17 -22.42 -14.78
C VAL A 482 31.64 -23.53 -15.69
N ALA A 483 30.68 -24.32 -16.21
CA ALA A 483 30.99 -25.38 -17.16
C ALA A 483 31.88 -24.86 -18.30
N ASP A 484 32.82 -25.70 -18.72
CA ASP A 484 33.76 -25.36 -19.78
C ASP A 484 33.02 -25.10 -21.10
N LEU A 485 33.65 -24.32 -21.97
CA LEU A 485 33.11 -24.01 -23.28
C LEU A 485 33.11 -25.27 -24.18
N ALA A 486 32.08 -25.43 -25.00
CA ALA A 486 32.04 -26.49 -26.00
C ALA A 486 32.81 -26.06 -27.26
N THR A 487 32.57 -24.84 -27.77
CA THR A 487 33.30 -24.28 -28.91
C THR A 487 33.40 -22.75 -28.83
N ILE A 488 34.46 -22.19 -29.40
CA ILE A 488 34.55 -20.76 -29.75
C ILE A 488 34.59 -20.66 -31.27
N LYS A 489 33.74 -19.80 -31.84
CA LYS A 489 33.56 -19.65 -33.29
C LYS A 489 33.65 -18.20 -33.72
N ASP A 490 34.15 -18.01 -34.93
CA ASP A 490 33.97 -16.78 -35.69
C ASP A 490 32.47 -16.57 -35.96
N GLY A 491 31.95 -15.41 -35.59
CA GLY A 491 30.53 -15.09 -35.70
C GLY A 491 30.04 -14.89 -37.13
N THR A 492 30.91 -14.47 -38.04
CA THR A 492 30.57 -14.26 -39.46
C THR A 492 30.60 -15.56 -40.24
N THR A 493 31.64 -16.38 -40.02
CA THR A 493 31.85 -17.60 -40.81
C THR A 493 31.27 -18.86 -40.15
N GLY A 494 31.06 -18.83 -38.82
CA GLY A 494 30.65 -19.99 -38.03
C GLY A 494 31.74 -21.05 -37.84
N PHE A 495 32.95 -20.81 -38.37
CA PHE A 495 34.09 -21.73 -38.20
C PHE A 495 34.66 -21.64 -36.79
N ALA A 496 35.13 -22.78 -36.29
CA ALA A 496 35.81 -22.84 -35.00
C ALA A 496 37.14 -22.08 -35.07
N ILE A 497 37.42 -21.30 -34.01
CA ILE A 497 38.71 -20.64 -33.85
C ILE A 497 39.69 -21.66 -33.27
N ALA A 498 40.84 -21.82 -33.93
CA ALA A 498 41.90 -22.68 -33.41
C ALA A 498 42.49 -22.09 -32.11
N GLY A 499 42.43 -22.86 -31.03
CA GLY A 499 43.01 -22.52 -29.76
C GLY A 499 42.74 -23.61 -28.73
N SER A 500 43.32 -23.42 -27.55
CA SER A 500 43.28 -24.42 -26.49
C SER A 500 43.20 -23.76 -25.12
N TYR A 501 42.64 -24.51 -24.18
CA TYR A 501 42.82 -24.24 -22.76
C TYR A 501 44.32 -24.20 -22.45
N ARG A 502 44.72 -23.21 -21.65
CA ARG A 502 46.12 -23.00 -21.26
C ARG A 502 46.34 -23.50 -19.84
N THR A 503 46.05 -22.65 -18.86
CA THR A 503 46.13 -23.01 -17.46
C THR A 503 45.09 -22.25 -16.65
N ASN A 504 44.89 -22.73 -15.42
CA ASN A 504 44.09 -22.05 -14.43
C ASN A 504 44.90 -20.92 -13.81
N VAL A 505 44.29 -19.76 -13.69
CA VAL A 505 44.90 -18.56 -13.09
C VAL A 505 44.05 -18.13 -11.91
N GLU A 506 44.68 -17.92 -10.76
CA GLU A 506 44.01 -17.26 -9.64
C GLU A 506 43.81 -15.79 -9.99
N HIS A 507 42.55 -15.37 -10.06
CA HIS A 507 42.16 -14.04 -10.46
C HIS A 507 41.51 -13.31 -9.30
N THR A 508 41.93 -12.06 -9.05
CA THR A 508 41.27 -11.14 -8.12
C THR A 508 40.55 -10.07 -8.92
N ASN A 509 39.23 -10.02 -8.82
CA ASN A 509 38.46 -8.99 -9.53
C ASN A 509 38.57 -7.62 -8.86
N GLN A 510 37.93 -6.61 -9.47
CA GLN A 510 37.96 -5.23 -8.99
C GLN A 510 37.35 -5.02 -7.58
N TYR A 511 36.60 -6.00 -7.07
CA TYR A 511 35.98 -5.98 -5.74
C TYR A 511 36.66 -6.94 -4.75
N GLY A 512 37.87 -7.42 -5.07
CA GLY A 512 38.69 -8.23 -4.18
C GLY A 512 38.28 -9.69 -4.07
N TYR A 513 37.30 -10.14 -4.86
CA TYR A 513 36.93 -11.54 -4.87
C TYR A 513 37.99 -12.35 -5.62
N VAL A 514 38.54 -13.36 -4.93
CA VAL A 514 39.56 -14.26 -5.48
C VAL A 514 38.89 -15.55 -5.94
N GLU A 515 39.11 -15.92 -7.21
CA GLU A 515 38.64 -17.18 -7.75
C GLU A 515 39.57 -17.69 -8.85
N THR A 516 39.62 -19.01 -9.02
CA THR A 516 40.31 -19.65 -10.15
C THR A 516 39.55 -19.43 -11.45
N TYR A 517 40.24 -18.90 -12.46
CA TYR A 517 39.74 -18.72 -13.80
C TYR A 517 40.36 -19.75 -14.75
N ARG A 518 39.55 -20.28 -15.66
CA ARG A 518 40.00 -21.05 -16.82
C ARG A 518 40.24 -20.08 -17.96
N CYS A 519 41.42 -20.17 -18.57
CA CYS A 519 41.84 -19.27 -19.63
C CYS A 519 42.09 -20.05 -20.93
N TRP A 520 41.30 -19.76 -21.95
CA TRP A 520 41.49 -20.23 -23.32
C TRP A 520 42.24 -19.18 -24.12
N ARG A 521 43.10 -19.62 -25.04
CA ARG A 521 43.83 -18.72 -25.95
C ARG A 521 43.86 -19.26 -27.37
N SER A 522 43.72 -18.38 -28.36
CA SER A 522 43.97 -18.71 -29.76
C SER A 522 45.40 -19.25 -29.97
N ASP A 523 45.56 -20.12 -30.97
CA ASP A 523 46.88 -20.67 -31.33
C ASP A 523 47.69 -19.68 -32.17
N ASN A 524 47.00 -18.83 -32.94
CA ASN A 524 47.61 -17.83 -33.81
C ASN A 524 47.34 -16.42 -33.26
N PRO A 525 48.31 -15.51 -33.39
CA PRO A 525 48.10 -14.10 -33.10
C PRO A 525 47.44 -13.36 -34.27
N GLY A 526 46.89 -12.17 -34.03
CA GLY A 526 46.39 -11.28 -35.09
C GLY A 526 45.22 -11.81 -35.91
N ILE A 527 44.35 -12.63 -35.31
CA ILE A 527 43.29 -13.35 -36.02
C ILE A 527 42.12 -12.44 -36.46
N TYR A 528 41.95 -11.25 -35.86
CA TYR A 528 40.86 -10.31 -36.16
C TYR A 528 41.32 -8.84 -36.15
N PRO A 529 42.17 -8.40 -37.09
CA PRO A 529 42.76 -7.06 -37.06
C PRO A 529 41.75 -5.93 -37.30
N SER A 530 40.56 -6.23 -37.82
CA SER A 530 39.47 -5.28 -38.07
C SER A 530 38.33 -5.32 -37.05
N GLY A 531 38.40 -6.22 -36.06
CA GLY A 531 37.27 -6.53 -35.18
C GLY A 531 36.31 -7.54 -35.80
N GLU A 532 35.82 -8.49 -35.00
CA GLU A 532 34.86 -9.52 -35.43
C GLU A 532 33.92 -9.91 -34.27
N ASN A 533 32.75 -10.47 -34.58
CA ASN A 533 31.91 -11.07 -33.55
C ASN A 533 32.42 -12.47 -33.22
N ILE A 534 32.44 -12.84 -31.95
CA ILE A 534 32.91 -14.14 -31.49
C ILE A 534 31.78 -14.85 -30.75
N VAL A 535 31.44 -16.06 -31.18
CA VAL A 535 30.37 -16.86 -30.57
C VAL A 535 30.98 -17.94 -29.70
N VAL A 536 30.71 -17.88 -28.40
CA VAL A 536 31.01 -18.94 -27.44
C VAL A 536 29.76 -19.78 -27.24
N THR A 537 29.88 -21.11 -27.27
CA THR A 537 28.79 -22.06 -27.03
C THR A 537 29.16 -23.11 -26.01
#